data_AF-A0A0F7SUD9-F1
#
_entry.id   AF-A0A0F7SUD9-F1
#
_cell.length_a   1.000
_cell.length_b   1.000
_cell.length_c   1.000
_cell.angle_alpha   90.00
_cell.angle_beta   90.00
_cell.angle_gamma   90.00
#
_symmetry.space_group_name_H-M   'P 1'
#
loop_
_entity.id
_entity.type
_entity.pdbx_description
1 polymer ?
#
loop_
_entity_poly.entity_id
_entity_poly.type
_entity_poly.pdbx_seq_one_letter_code
_entity_poly.pdbx_strand_id
1 'polypeptide(L)'
;MASYESLRNLYQKAGQDHVFTFYDTLSPSDQTALLAQLEELDVERVNRIHAQALQAESKATIDPVSLTGSASDSTSDDFEPLPEANVASVLASPARTAGWRERGLKAIERSEVAVLLMAGGQGTRLGSTAPKGCFDIGLPAGKSLFQLQAERIRRLESLAGGQAVITWFVMTSAATRPDTEAYFKKNAFFGLKEKNVIFFQQGYLPCLTEDGKILLSSPSQVALAPDGNGGLYSALLRPVSPTDDRTVMSIIKDRKIKYIHGYGVDNCLVRVADPTFIGFGIDQQVECGAKVVPKTEPTESVGVVARKGGRFGVVEYTELPQAKSEQRDPDGKLSYRAANIVNHFYTTEFLDRIHSIEHLMAFHIARKKIPTVDLQSGKQIAPSSPNGMKLELFVFDVFPFTKELAVLEVERTEEFSPLKNGPGTSSDNAVTSRRDLLAQQKRWVEAVGGVVNAEVEISPLISYAVKDYLKLRQ
;
A
#
# COMPACT_ATOMS: atom_id res chain seq x y z
N MET A 1 -27.58 13.96 -9.44
CA MET A 1 -28.32 13.58 -8.23
C MET A 1 -29.56 12.81 -8.62
N ALA A 2 -29.51 11.50 -8.39
CA ALA A 2 -30.67 10.62 -8.47
C ALA A 2 -31.75 11.07 -7.47
N SER A 3 -33.03 10.82 -7.78
CA SER A 3 -34.11 11.14 -6.85
C SER A 3 -34.14 10.17 -5.67
N TYR A 4 -34.71 10.61 -4.54
CA TYR A 4 -34.94 9.76 -3.36
C TYR A 4 -35.61 8.43 -3.73
N GLU A 5 -36.71 8.47 -4.50
CA GLU A 5 -37.45 7.27 -4.90
C GLU A 5 -36.59 6.32 -5.74
N SER A 6 -35.72 6.87 -6.61
CA SER A 6 -34.80 6.09 -7.43
C SER A 6 -33.77 5.35 -6.57
N LEU A 7 -33.13 6.06 -5.64
CA LEU A 7 -32.13 5.49 -4.74
C LEU A 7 -32.75 4.49 -3.77
N ARG A 8 -33.91 4.80 -3.18
CA ARG A 8 -34.63 3.87 -2.31
C ARG A 8 -34.99 2.57 -3.03
N ASN A 9 -35.49 2.65 -4.26
CA ASN A 9 -35.81 1.47 -5.07
C ASN A 9 -34.56 0.64 -5.40
N LEU A 10 -33.43 1.29 -5.72
CA LEU A 10 -32.16 0.61 -5.98
C LEU A 10 -31.67 -0.16 -4.74
N TYR A 11 -31.63 0.51 -3.59
CA TYR A 11 -31.18 -0.11 -2.34
C TYR A 11 -32.16 -1.18 -1.85
N GLN A 12 -33.47 -1.01 -2.04
CA GLN A 12 -34.45 -2.04 -1.73
C GLN A 12 -34.25 -3.29 -2.57
N LYS A 13 -33.99 -3.16 -3.89
CA LYS A 13 -33.65 -4.32 -4.75
C LYS A 13 -32.36 -5.00 -4.31
N ALA A 14 -31.40 -4.23 -3.81
CA ALA A 14 -30.16 -4.74 -3.23
C ALA A 14 -30.32 -5.27 -1.80
N GLY A 15 -31.53 -5.25 -1.21
CA GLY A 15 -31.77 -5.70 0.16
C GLY A 15 -31.15 -4.81 1.23
N GLN A 16 -31.02 -3.51 0.98
CA GLN A 16 -30.39 -2.51 1.85
C GLN A 16 -31.35 -1.34 2.14
N ASP A 17 -32.67 -1.55 2.08
CA ASP A 17 -33.68 -0.49 2.29
C ASP A 17 -33.65 0.10 3.69
N HIS A 18 -33.13 -0.64 4.68
CA HIS A 18 -33.03 -0.18 6.06
C HIS A 18 -32.12 1.04 6.23
N VAL A 19 -31.25 1.37 5.28
CA VAL A 19 -30.45 2.62 5.33
C VAL A 19 -31.33 3.88 5.27
N PHE A 20 -32.58 3.74 4.81
CA PHE A 20 -33.58 4.82 4.76
C PHE A 20 -34.52 4.84 5.97
N THR A 21 -34.31 3.99 6.99
CA THR A 21 -35.21 3.84 8.15
C THR A 21 -35.62 5.17 8.78
N PHE A 22 -34.68 6.13 8.88
CA PHE A 22 -34.91 7.42 9.53
C PHE A 22 -35.16 8.57 8.56
N TYR A 23 -35.13 8.33 7.23
CA TYR A 23 -35.06 9.38 6.21
C TYR A 23 -36.14 10.46 6.37
N ASP A 24 -37.39 10.06 6.61
CA ASP A 24 -38.53 10.97 6.73
C ASP A 24 -38.50 11.84 8.00
N THR A 25 -37.65 11.48 8.97
CA THR A 25 -37.44 12.24 10.22
C THR A 25 -36.22 13.15 10.17
N LEU A 26 -35.40 13.03 9.13
CA LEU A 26 -34.17 13.81 8.97
C LEU A 26 -34.47 15.25 8.56
N SER A 27 -33.53 16.15 8.89
CA SER A 27 -33.56 17.50 8.35
C SER A 27 -33.34 17.48 6.82
N PRO A 28 -33.82 18.50 6.06
CA PRO A 28 -33.58 18.55 4.62
C PRO A 28 -32.09 18.50 4.22
N SER A 29 -31.20 19.09 5.04
CA SER A 29 -29.75 19.02 4.84
C SER A 29 -29.22 17.61 5.05
N ASP A 30 -29.68 16.91 6.08
CA ASP A 30 -29.27 15.53 6.37
C ASP A 30 -29.80 14.55 5.32
N GLN A 31 -31.02 14.76 4.84
CA GLN A 31 -31.56 14.01 3.70
C GLN A 31 -30.67 14.16 2.47
N THR A 32 -30.31 15.41 2.12
CA THR A 32 -29.45 15.70 0.97
C THR A 32 -28.08 15.04 1.12
N ALA A 33 -27.47 15.15 2.30
CA ALA A 33 -26.16 14.55 2.58
C ALA A 33 -26.19 13.01 2.51
N LEU A 34 -27.23 12.38 3.07
CA LEU A 34 -27.41 10.93 3.01
C LEU A 34 -27.60 10.47 1.55
N LEU A 35 -28.44 11.15 0.76
CA LEU A 35 -28.62 10.80 -0.65
C LEU A 35 -27.33 10.91 -1.45
N ALA A 36 -26.56 11.98 -1.26
CA ALA A 36 -25.26 12.14 -1.90
C ALA A 36 -24.30 11.00 -1.53
N GLN A 37 -24.25 10.63 -0.24
CA GLN A 37 -23.42 9.51 0.23
C GLN A 37 -23.86 8.17 -0.39
N LEU A 38 -25.17 7.91 -0.50
CA LEU A 38 -25.69 6.67 -1.08
C LEU A 38 -25.55 6.61 -2.60
N GLU A 39 -25.54 7.76 -3.29
CA GLU A 39 -25.30 7.85 -4.75
C GLU A 39 -23.83 7.56 -5.10
N GLU A 40 -22.88 7.90 -4.22
CA GLU A 40 -21.46 7.54 -4.39
C GLU A 40 -21.16 6.05 -4.20
N LEU A 41 -22.04 5.32 -3.52
CA LEU A 41 -21.89 3.90 -3.23
C LEU A 41 -22.57 3.04 -4.30
N ASP A 42 -21.78 2.20 -4.98
CA ASP A 42 -22.30 1.10 -5.78
C ASP A 42 -22.73 -0.06 -4.86
N VAL A 43 -24.01 -0.07 -4.48
CA VAL A 43 -24.59 -1.06 -3.56
C VAL A 43 -24.53 -2.50 -4.10
N GLU A 44 -24.56 -2.68 -5.43
CA GLU A 44 -24.43 -4.01 -6.04
C GLU A 44 -22.97 -4.51 -5.92
N ARG A 45 -21.99 -3.62 -6.13
CA ARG A 45 -20.59 -3.91 -5.84
C ARG A 45 -20.36 -4.24 -4.37
N VAL A 46 -21.00 -3.53 -3.43
CA VAL A 46 -20.90 -3.83 -2.00
C VAL A 46 -21.39 -5.25 -1.69
N ASN A 47 -22.58 -5.62 -2.18
CA ASN A 47 -23.13 -6.97 -1.97
C ASN A 47 -22.25 -8.06 -2.60
N ARG A 48 -21.71 -7.80 -3.81
CA ARG A 48 -20.79 -8.74 -4.46
C ARG A 48 -19.52 -8.95 -3.64
N ILE A 49 -18.91 -7.87 -3.14
CA ILE A 49 -17.71 -7.93 -2.31
C ILE A 49 -17.98 -8.75 -1.04
N HIS A 50 -19.09 -8.48 -0.35
CA HIS A 50 -19.47 -9.23 0.86
C HIS A 50 -19.61 -10.73 0.59
N ALA A 51 -20.36 -11.10 -0.46
CA ALA A 51 -20.55 -12.50 -0.82
C ALA A 51 -19.21 -13.21 -1.15
N GLN A 52 -18.33 -12.54 -1.91
CA GLN A 52 -17.02 -13.09 -2.27
C GLN A 52 -16.10 -13.23 -1.06
N ALA A 53 -16.11 -12.25 -0.14
CA ALA A 53 -15.32 -12.28 1.07
C ALA A 53 -15.72 -13.45 1.99
N LEU A 54 -17.03 -13.66 2.22
CA LEU A 54 -17.53 -14.79 3.00
C LEU A 54 -17.21 -16.14 2.35
N GLN A 55 -17.31 -16.22 1.02
CA GLN A 55 -16.95 -17.44 0.30
C GLN A 55 -15.46 -17.77 0.42
N ALA A 56 -14.59 -16.76 0.34
CA ALA A 56 -13.15 -16.92 0.50
C ALA A 56 -12.78 -17.35 1.92
N GLU A 57 -13.38 -16.74 2.94
CA GLU A 57 -13.16 -17.11 4.35
C GLU A 57 -13.66 -18.53 4.67
N SER A 58 -14.81 -18.92 4.12
CA SER A 58 -15.36 -20.28 4.31
C SER A 58 -14.45 -21.34 3.70
N LYS A 59 -13.87 -21.07 2.52
CA LYS A 59 -12.87 -21.97 1.91
C LYS A 59 -11.58 -22.06 2.72
N ALA A 60 -11.23 -21.02 3.47
CA ALA A 60 -10.06 -21.02 4.34
C ALA A 60 -10.29 -21.75 5.68
N THR A 61 -11.54 -21.96 6.10
CA THR A 61 -11.90 -22.56 7.41
C THR A 61 -12.34 -24.02 7.34
N ILE A 62 -12.55 -24.60 6.16
CA ILE A 62 -12.88 -26.03 5.99
C ILE A 62 -11.60 -26.89 6.01
N ASP A 63 -11.45 -27.74 7.03
CA ASP A 63 -10.50 -28.86 7.06
C ASP A 63 -10.86 -29.91 5.97
N PRO A 64 -9.87 -30.55 5.31
CA PRO A 64 -10.04 -31.24 4.04
C PRO A 64 -10.54 -32.68 4.19
N VAL A 65 -11.73 -32.87 4.76
CA VAL A 65 -12.43 -34.15 4.68
C VAL A 65 -13.82 -33.92 4.12
N SER A 66 -14.03 -34.45 2.91
CA SER A 66 -15.30 -34.52 2.18
C SER A 66 -15.63 -33.29 1.33
N LEU A 67 -15.42 -33.39 0.01
CA LEU A 67 -16.47 -33.83 -0.93
C LEU A 67 -15.88 -34.00 -2.34
N THR A 68 -16.20 -35.13 -2.94
CA THR A 68 -15.83 -35.58 -4.29
C THR A 68 -16.37 -34.66 -5.39
N GLY A 69 -15.49 -34.10 -6.24
CA GLY A 69 -15.92 -33.47 -7.49
C GLY A 69 -14.91 -32.54 -8.18
N SER A 70 -13.81 -33.09 -8.70
CA SER A 70 -12.95 -32.56 -9.77
C SER A 70 -12.91 -31.03 -10.01
N ALA A 71 -12.16 -30.31 -9.18
CA ALA A 71 -11.39 -29.10 -9.55
C ALA A 71 -10.41 -28.77 -8.39
N SER A 72 -9.19 -29.33 -8.48
CA SER A 72 -8.01 -29.05 -7.62
C SER A 72 -8.30 -28.35 -6.29
N ASP A 73 -8.62 -29.17 -5.29
CA ASP A 73 -8.88 -28.79 -3.90
C ASP A 73 -7.61 -28.19 -3.25
N SER A 74 -7.68 -26.92 -2.85
CA SER A 74 -6.63 -26.23 -2.09
C SER A 74 -6.64 -26.71 -0.63
N THR A 75 -5.88 -27.77 -0.35
CA THR A 75 -5.53 -28.16 1.02
C THR A 75 -4.39 -27.30 1.55
N SER A 76 -4.10 -27.36 2.86
CA SER A 76 -2.97 -26.67 3.51
C SER A 76 -1.58 -26.99 2.93
N ASP A 77 -1.48 -27.93 1.98
CA ASP A 77 -0.28 -28.24 1.18
C ASP A 77 -0.07 -27.33 -0.03
N ASP A 78 -0.98 -26.39 -0.30
CA ASP A 78 -0.98 -25.57 -1.53
C ASP A 78 -0.01 -24.37 -1.49
N PHE A 79 0.81 -24.28 -0.45
CA PHE A 79 1.88 -23.28 -0.37
C PHE A 79 3.18 -23.82 -0.94
N GLU A 80 3.76 -23.10 -1.88
CA GLU A 80 5.09 -23.36 -2.44
C GLU A 80 6.00 -22.14 -2.24
N PRO A 81 7.30 -22.33 -1.97
CA PRO A 81 8.25 -21.24 -1.99
C PRO A 81 8.32 -20.63 -3.40
N LEU A 82 8.87 -19.42 -3.51
CA LEU A 82 9.08 -18.81 -4.83
C LEU A 82 10.06 -19.63 -5.66
N PRO A 83 9.78 -19.85 -6.96
CA PRO A 83 10.77 -20.41 -7.86
C PRO A 83 12.02 -19.51 -7.91
N GLU A 84 13.21 -20.11 -7.89
CA GLU A 84 14.47 -19.36 -7.93
C GLU A 84 14.58 -18.45 -9.16
N ALA A 85 13.99 -18.85 -10.27
CA ALA A 85 13.96 -18.07 -11.51
C ALA A 85 13.25 -16.70 -11.36
N ASN A 86 12.30 -16.59 -10.41
CA ASN A 86 11.59 -15.35 -10.13
C ASN A 86 12.34 -14.43 -9.17
N VAL A 87 13.39 -14.92 -8.50
CA VAL A 87 14.09 -14.21 -7.42
C VAL A 87 15.48 -13.78 -7.86
N ALA A 88 15.76 -12.49 -7.75
CA ALA A 88 17.10 -11.93 -7.84
C ALA A 88 17.50 -11.30 -6.50
N SER A 89 18.80 -11.26 -6.21
CA SER A 89 19.33 -10.59 -5.02
C SER A 89 20.39 -9.57 -5.40
N VAL A 90 20.27 -8.35 -4.87
CA VAL A 90 21.29 -7.31 -5.06
C VAL A 90 22.63 -7.69 -4.42
N LEU A 91 22.61 -8.60 -3.44
CA LEU A 91 23.79 -9.12 -2.74
C LEU A 91 24.53 -10.16 -3.59
N ALA A 92 23.79 -11.01 -4.30
CA ALA A 92 24.35 -12.14 -5.03
C ALA A 92 24.89 -11.78 -6.43
N SER A 93 24.60 -10.59 -6.97
CA SER A 93 24.97 -10.26 -8.36
C SER A 93 25.33 -8.78 -8.60
N PRO A 94 26.45 -8.28 -8.05
CA PRO A 94 26.84 -6.86 -8.15
C PRO A 94 26.94 -6.32 -9.58
N ALA A 95 27.41 -7.13 -10.54
CA ALA A 95 27.53 -6.73 -11.94
C ALA A 95 26.17 -6.54 -12.61
N ARG A 96 25.20 -7.44 -12.38
CA ARG A 96 23.82 -7.31 -12.89
C ARG A 96 23.12 -6.09 -12.28
N THR A 97 23.34 -5.86 -10.98
CA THR A 97 22.81 -4.69 -10.26
C THR A 97 23.24 -3.36 -10.88
N ALA A 98 24.47 -3.26 -11.40
CA ALA A 98 24.93 -2.05 -12.08
C ALA A 98 24.17 -1.79 -13.39
N GLY A 99 23.98 -2.84 -14.21
CA GLY A 99 23.23 -2.74 -15.46
C GLY A 99 21.75 -2.41 -15.25
N TRP A 100 21.12 -2.97 -14.21
CA TRP A 100 19.76 -2.59 -13.82
C TRP A 100 19.69 -1.12 -13.41
N ARG A 101 20.60 -0.65 -12.55
CA ARG A 101 20.62 0.77 -12.15
C ARG A 101 20.75 1.71 -13.35
N GLU A 102 21.61 1.39 -14.32
CA GLU A 102 21.75 2.20 -15.53
C GLU A 102 20.45 2.24 -16.34
N ARG A 103 19.80 1.09 -16.55
CA ARG A 103 18.50 1.01 -17.22
C ARG A 103 17.42 1.83 -16.54
N GLY A 104 17.31 1.73 -15.22
CA GLY A 104 16.33 2.52 -14.46
C GLY A 104 16.61 4.02 -14.51
N LEU A 105 17.88 4.43 -14.43
CA LEU A 105 18.26 5.85 -14.59
C LEU A 105 17.90 6.38 -15.98
N LYS A 106 18.10 5.59 -17.05
CA LYS A 106 17.68 5.97 -18.41
C LYS A 106 16.15 6.10 -18.53
N ALA A 107 15.38 5.26 -17.85
CA ALA A 107 13.92 5.39 -17.81
C ALA A 107 13.49 6.67 -17.08
N ILE A 108 14.17 7.01 -15.97
CA ILE A 108 13.94 8.27 -15.23
C ILE A 108 14.31 9.48 -16.10
N GLU A 109 15.46 9.45 -16.77
CA GLU A 109 15.91 10.51 -17.69
C GLU A 109 14.86 10.84 -18.75
N ARG A 110 14.20 9.80 -19.28
CA ARG A 110 13.11 9.93 -20.27
C ARG A 110 11.76 10.32 -19.67
N SER A 111 11.69 10.55 -18.36
CA SER A 111 10.45 10.82 -17.61
C SER A 111 9.39 9.71 -17.78
N GLU A 112 9.84 8.46 -17.96
CA GLU A 112 8.96 7.29 -18.12
C GLU A 112 8.58 6.66 -16.76
N VAL A 113 9.05 7.25 -15.65
CA VAL A 113 8.90 6.72 -14.28
C VAL A 113 8.04 7.65 -13.43
N ALA A 114 7.10 7.06 -12.70
CA ALA A 114 6.39 7.73 -11.61
C ALA A 114 6.48 6.93 -10.31
N VAL A 115 6.16 7.59 -9.21
CA VAL A 115 6.05 6.96 -7.90
C VAL A 115 4.64 7.13 -7.35
N LEU A 116 4.18 6.08 -6.68
CA LEU A 116 2.86 5.99 -6.10
C LEU A 116 3.01 5.72 -4.60
N LEU A 117 2.67 6.73 -3.81
CA LEU A 117 2.77 6.70 -2.38
C LEU A 117 1.43 6.38 -1.73
N MET A 118 1.39 5.33 -0.91
CA MET A 118 0.25 5.00 -0.06
C MET A 118 0.39 5.71 1.30
N ALA A 119 -0.31 6.84 1.46
CA ALA A 119 -0.30 7.70 2.65
C ALA A 119 -1.71 7.91 3.26
N GLY A 120 -2.60 6.92 3.10
CA GLY A 120 -3.96 6.98 3.63
C GLY A 120 -4.08 6.89 5.16
N GLY A 121 -3.07 6.33 5.83
CA GLY A 121 -3.09 6.09 7.28
C GLY A 121 -2.77 7.33 8.13
N GLN A 122 -3.55 7.53 9.19
CA GLN A 122 -3.23 8.51 10.24
C GLN A 122 -2.10 8.00 11.15
N GLY A 123 -1.37 8.92 11.80
CA GLY A 123 -0.33 8.63 12.77
C GLY A 123 -0.85 8.22 14.17
N THR A 124 -2.11 7.84 14.32
CA THR A 124 -2.74 7.66 15.65
C THR A 124 -2.06 6.61 16.51
N ARG A 125 -1.65 5.47 15.92
CA ARG A 125 -0.84 4.44 16.62
C ARG A 125 0.53 4.95 17.09
N LEU A 126 1.01 6.03 16.49
CA LEU A 126 2.27 6.70 16.84
C LEU A 126 2.07 7.79 17.92
N GLY A 127 0.84 8.03 18.37
CA GLY A 127 0.50 9.14 19.26
C GLY A 127 0.39 10.49 18.56
N SER A 128 0.21 10.51 17.23
CA SER A 128 0.07 11.74 16.44
C SER A 128 -1.31 11.83 15.78
N THR A 129 -1.88 13.03 15.75
CA THR A 129 -3.10 13.33 14.98
C THR A 129 -2.81 13.66 13.52
N ALA A 130 -1.55 13.97 13.18
CA ALA A 130 -1.15 14.32 11.83
C ALA A 130 -1.05 13.06 10.92
N PRO A 131 -1.12 13.24 9.59
CA PRO A 131 -0.77 12.20 8.63
C PRO A 131 0.62 11.62 8.91
N LYS A 132 0.77 10.30 8.75
CA LYS A 132 2.01 9.61 9.12
C LYS A 132 3.26 10.16 8.41
N GLY A 133 3.13 10.61 7.16
CA GLY A 133 4.26 11.18 6.41
C GLY A 133 4.80 12.49 7.00
N CYS A 134 4.02 13.20 7.82
CA CYS A 134 4.45 14.40 8.52
C CYS A 134 5.30 14.11 9.77
N PHE A 135 5.42 12.83 10.17
CA PHE A 135 6.08 12.43 11.41
C PHE A 135 7.59 12.69 11.33
N ASP A 136 8.13 13.31 12.37
CA ASP A 136 9.57 13.47 12.60
C ASP A 136 10.05 12.37 13.56
N ILE A 137 11.00 11.56 13.10
CA ILE A 137 11.58 10.46 13.88
C ILE A 137 12.74 10.92 14.78
N GLY A 138 13.03 12.23 14.84
CA GLY A 138 14.04 12.84 15.68
C GLY A 138 15.44 12.86 15.04
N LEU A 139 15.53 12.91 13.71
CA LEU A 139 16.82 13.07 13.03
C LEU A 139 17.47 14.42 13.38
N PRO A 140 18.81 14.55 13.33
CA PRO A 140 19.50 15.83 13.57
C PRO A 140 18.93 17.03 12.80
N ALA A 141 18.49 16.83 11.56
CA ALA A 141 17.89 17.88 10.72
C ALA A 141 16.37 18.06 10.92
N GLY A 142 15.72 17.28 11.78
CA GLY A 142 14.27 17.37 12.06
C GLY A 142 13.37 17.10 10.85
N LYS A 143 13.85 16.35 9.86
CA LYS A 143 13.11 16.08 8.61
C LYS A 143 11.99 15.07 8.82
N SER A 144 10.83 15.37 8.24
CA SER A 144 9.72 14.41 8.17
C SER A 144 9.96 13.32 7.11
N LEU A 145 9.18 12.23 7.19
CA LEU A 145 9.21 11.17 6.18
C LEU A 145 8.90 11.70 4.76
N PHE A 146 7.93 12.62 4.63
CA PHE A 146 7.64 13.26 3.34
C PHE A 146 8.84 14.03 2.79
N GLN A 147 9.54 14.78 3.63
CA GLN A 147 10.72 15.53 3.18
C GLN A 147 11.85 14.60 2.73
N LEU A 148 12.15 13.54 3.50
CA LEU A 148 13.16 12.55 3.12
C LEU A 148 12.85 11.91 1.76
N GLN A 149 11.59 11.57 1.52
CA GLN A 149 11.12 10.97 0.27
C GLN A 149 11.17 11.97 -0.90
N ALA A 150 10.76 13.21 -0.69
CA ALA A 150 10.82 14.27 -1.70
C ALA A 150 12.27 14.58 -2.12
N GLU A 151 13.19 14.64 -1.16
CA GLU A 151 14.61 14.89 -1.44
C GLU A 151 15.26 13.71 -2.19
N ARG A 152 14.82 12.46 -1.95
CA ARG A 152 15.23 11.30 -2.75
C ARG A 152 14.78 11.41 -4.22
N ILE A 153 13.55 11.87 -4.46
CA ILE A 153 13.04 12.12 -5.82
C ILE A 153 13.90 13.19 -6.50
N ARG A 154 14.11 14.34 -5.86
CA ARG A 154 14.93 15.44 -6.39
C ARG A 154 16.36 15.00 -6.71
N ARG A 155 16.95 14.17 -5.85
CA ARG A 155 18.29 13.63 -6.09
C ARG A 155 18.33 12.76 -7.33
N LEU A 156 17.33 11.90 -7.55
CA LEU A 156 17.26 11.07 -8.75
C LEU A 156 17.02 11.89 -10.02
N GLU A 157 16.17 12.90 -9.99
CA GLU A 157 15.99 13.82 -11.13
C GLU A 157 17.33 14.47 -11.51
N SER A 158 18.12 14.89 -10.51
CA SER A 158 19.48 15.43 -10.73
C SER A 158 20.45 14.38 -11.28
N LEU A 159 20.46 13.16 -10.73
CA LEU A 159 21.33 12.06 -11.19
C LEU A 159 20.99 11.59 -12.61
N ALA A 160 19.75 11.79 -13.05
CA ALA A 160 19.25 11.45 -14.38
C ALA A 160 19.29 12.63 -15.38
N GLY A 161 20.13 13.64 -15.14
CA GLY A 161 20.35 14.75 -16.08
C GLY A 161 19.60 16.05 -15.78
N GLY A 162 18.93 16.16 -14.63
CA GLY A 162 18.33 17.40 -14.11
C GLY A 162 17.05 17.89 -14.81
N GLN A 163 16.78 17.42 -16.02
CA GLN A 163 15.54 17.69 -16.76
C GLN A 163 14.48 16.60 -16.57
N ALA A 164 14.89 15.44 -16.05
CA ALA A 164 14.02 14.32 -15.71
C ALA A 164 12.89 14.77 -14.77
N VAL A 165 11.70 14.24 -14.98
CA VAL A 165 10.55 14.44 -14.09
C VAL A 165 10.07 13.10 -13.58
N ILE A 166 10.07 12.94 -12.25
CA ILE A 166 9.40 11.83 -11.60
C ILE A 166 8.09 12.36 -11.03
N THR A 167 6.95 11.93 -11.59
CA THR A 167 5.65 12.33 -11.06
C THR A 167 5.37 11.60 -9.75
N TRP A 168 5.00 12.33 -8.70
CA TRP A 168 4.68 11.77 -7.39
C TRP A 168 3.16 11.78 -7.17
N PHE A 169 2.55 10.60 -7.27
CA PHE A 169 1.16 10.40 -6.91
C PHE A 169 1.07 10.08 -5.41
N VAL A 170 0.40 10.93 -4.65
CA VAL A 170 0.24 10.79 -3.20
C VAL A 170 -1.20 10.42 -2.89
N MET A 171 -1.43 9.14 -2.56
CA MET A 171 -2.73 8.64 -2.16
C MET A 171 -2.97 8.94 -0.68
N THR A 172 -4.04 9.69 -0.38
CA THR A 172 -4.47 9.98 1.00
C THR A 172 -5.83 9.34 1.29
N SER A 173 -6.27 9.39 2.55
CA SER A 173 -7.69 9.21 2.89
C SER A 173 -8.35 10.59 2.99
N ALA A 174 -9.68 10.66 3.03
CA ALA A 174 -10.39 11.92 3.32
C ALA A 174 -9.94 12.51 4.66
N ALA A 175 -9.62 11.66 5.64
CA ALA A 175 -9.17 12.09 6.96
C ALA A 175 -7.73 12.64 6.97
N THR A 176 -6.90 12.31 5.98
CA THR A 176 -5.51 12.81 5.89
C THR A 176 -5.28 13.82 4.76
N ARG A 177 -6.21 13.95 3.81
CA ARG A 177 -6.09 14.81 2.62
C ARG A 177 -5.80 16.27 2.97
N PRO A 178 -6.60 16.97 3.81
CA PRO A 178 -6.41 18.40 4.03
C PRO A 178 -5.05 18.72 4.68
N ASP A 179 -4.69 17.99 5.73
CA ASP A 179 -3.44 18.19 6.46
C ASP A 179 -2.21 17.84 5.60
N THR A 180 -2.32 16.82 4.75
CA THR A 180 -1.24 16.45 3.83
C THR A 180 -0.99 17.56 2.82
N GLU A 181 -2.02 18.05 2.14
CA GLU A 181 -1.86 19.15 1.17
C GLU A 181 -1.34 20.42 1.83
N ALA A 182 -1.87 20.78 3.00
CA ALA A 182 -1.42 21.95 3.75
C ALA A 182 0.05 21.83 4.16
N TYR A 183 0.48 20.63 4.57
CA TYR A 183 1.87 20.38 4.93
C TYR A 183 2.82 20.50 3.74
N PHE A 184 2.45 19.98 2.57
CA PHE A 184 3.25 20.14 1.34
C PHE A 184 3.33 21.61 0.90
N LYS A 185 2.21 22.33 0.89
CA LYS A 185 2.17 23.77 0.54
C LYS A 185 3.02 24.60 1.50
N LYS A 186 2.89 24.38 2.82
CA LYS A 186 3.69 25.04 3.86
C LYS A 186 5.20 24.86 3.65
N ASN A 187 5.62 23.69 3.17
CA ASN A 187 7.02 23.37 2.94
C ASN A 187 7.46 23.57 1.48
N ALA A 188 6.72 24.34 0.68
CA ALA A 188 7.00 24.61 -0.73
C ALA A 188 7.29 23.33 -1.54
N PHE A 189 6.49 22.28 -1.31
CA PHE A 189 6.61 20.95 -1.92
C PHE A 189 8.02 20.35 -1.78
N PHE A 190 8.76 20.74 -0.74
CA PHE A 190 10.14 20.32 -0.46
C PHE A 190 11.11 20.58 -1.64
N GLY A 191 10.80 21.59 -2.46
CA GLY A 191 11.55 21.96 -3.66
C GLY A 191 11.19 21.19 -4.92
N LEU A 192 10.19 20.29 -4.89
CA LEU A 192 9.58 19.73 -6.10
C LEU A 192 8.66 20.77 -6.75
N LYS A 193 8.41 20.60 -8.05
CA LYS A 193 7.40 21.41 -8.76
C LYS A 193 6.00 20.93 -8.35
N GLU A 194 5.16 21.84 -7.87
CA GLU A 194 3.78 21.55 -7.43
C GLU A 194 2.99 20.72 -8.47
N LYS A 195 3.07 21.08 -9.76
CA LYS A 195 2.41 20.35 -10.84
C LYS A 195 2.84 18.87 -11.00
N ASN A 196 3.91 18.44 -10.35
CA ASN A 196 4.43 17.07 -10.39
C ASN A 196 4.11 16.28 -9.11
N VAL A 197 3.47 16.90 -8.12
CA VAL A 197 2.97 16.25 -6.91
C VAL A 197 1.44 16.23 -7.00
N ILE A 198 0.88 15.07 -7.30
CA ILE A 198 -0.56 14.90 -7.55
C ILE A 198 -1.18 14.14 -6.37
N PHE A 199 -2.01 14.84 -5.61
CA PHE A 199 -2.79 14.21 -4.54
C PHE A 199 -4.07 13.60 -5.11
N PHE A 200 -4.36 12.38 -4.68
CA PHE A 200 -5.62 11.70 -4.99
C PHE A 200 -6.08 10.92 -3.76
N GLN A 201 -7.37 10.59 -3.70
CA GLN A 201 -7.97 10.01 -2.50
C GLN A 201 -8.33 8.55 -2.72
N GLN A 202 -7.96 7.68 -1.77
CA GLN A 202 -8.43 6.31 -1.70
C GLN A 202 -9.92 6.24 -1.36
N GLY A 203 -10.51 5.06 -1.56
CA GLY A 203 -11.95 4.89 -1.43
C GLY A 203 -12.39 4.55 -0.03
N TYR A 204 -13.67 4.21 0.03
CA TYR A 204 -14.34 3.76 1.23
C TYR A 204 -15.27 2.62 0.85
N LEU A 205 -15.44 1.69 1.78
CA LEU A 205 -16.50 0.72 1.75
C LEU A 205 -17.38 0.91 2.99
N PRO A 206 -18.69 0.64 2.87
CA PRO A 206 -19.55 0.57 4.03
C PRO A 206 -19.10 -0.57 4.95
N CYS A 207 -19.17 -0.31 6.25
CA CYS A 207 -19.09 -1.34 7.26
C CYS A 207 -20.37 -2.18 7.19
N LEU A 208 -20.23 -3.49 7.25
CA LEU A 208 -21.35 -4.42 7.11
C LEU A 208 -21.56 -5.23 8.39
N THR A 209 -22.78 -5.67 8.63
CA THR A 209 -23.06 -6.77 9.57
C THR A 209 -22.59 -8.10 8.98
N GLU A 210 -22.62 -9.17 9.78
CA GLU A 210 -22.26 -10.52 9.31
C GLU A 210 -23.14 -10.99 8.13
N ASP A 211 -24.44 -10.67 8.18
CA ASP A 211 -25.43 -10.95 7.12
C ASP A 211 -25.40 -9.94 5.96
N GLY A 212 -24.43 -9.02 5.93
CA GLY A 212 -24.17 -8.14 4.79
C GLY A 212 -24.95 -6.84 4.77
N LYS A 213 -25.65 -6.46 5.86
CA LYS A 213 -26.39 -5.20 5.95
C LYS A 213 -25.44 -4.03 6.20
N ILE A 214 -25.64 -2.94 5.48
CA ILE A 214 -24.89 -1.69 5.68
C ILE A 214 -25.16 -1.13 7.08
N LEU A 215 -24.11 -0.87 7.84
CA LEU A 215 -24.21 -0.23 9.14
C LEU A 215 -24.35 1.29 8.99
N LEU A 216 -25.17 1.89 9.85
CA LEU A 216 -25.35 3.34 9.96
C LEU A 216 -24.56 3.86 11.18
N SER A 217 -23.70 4.85 11.00
CA SER A 217 -22.99 5.52 12.11
C SER A 217 -23.86 6.56 12.81
N SER A 218 -24.90 7.07 12.15
CA SER A 218 -25.93 7.95 12.69
C SER A 218 -27.24 7.72 11.90
N PRO A 219 -28.39 8.27 12.33
CA PRO A 219 -29.62 8.16 11.55
C PRO A 219 -29.52 8.69 10.11
N SER A 220 -28.55 9.57 9.84
CA SER A 220 -28.33 10.24 8.55
C SER A 220 -27.02 9.85 7.86
N GLN A 221 -26.27 8.87 8.36
CA GLN A 221 -24.92 8.59 7.86
C GLN A 221 -24.57 7.11 7.88
N VAL A 222 -24.04 6.62 6.76
CA VAL A 222 -23.45 5.28 6.64
C VAL A 222 -22.11 5.22 7.37
N ALA A 223 -21.89 4.15 8.13
CA ALA A 223 -20.60 3.85 8.72
C ALA A 223 -19.61 3.40 7.63
N LEU A 224 -18.65 4.25 7.30
CA LEU A 224 -17.63 3.98 6.27
C LEU A 224 -16.29 3.61 6.89
N ALA A 225 -15.54 2.76 6.21
CA ALA A 225 -14.14 2.47 6.49
C ALA A 225 -13.30 2.58 5.20
N PRO A 226 -12.02 2.97 5.29
CA PRO A 226 -11.10 2.83 4.16
C PRO A 226 -11.15 1.42 3.57
N ASP A 227 -11.05 1.32 2.25
CA ASP A 227 -11.11 0.06 1.49
C ASP A 227 -9.76 -0.67 1.39
N GLY A 228 -8.89 -0.46 2.39
CA GLY A 228 -7.53 -1.00 2.43
C GLY A 228 -6.53 -0.25 1.53
N ASN A 229 -5.28 -0.69 1.52
CA ASN A 229 -4.27 -0.10 0.64
C ASN A 229 -4.42 -0.55 -0.82
N GLY A 230 -5.12 -1.66 -1.08
CA GLY A 230 -5.53 -2.14 -2.41
C GLY A 230 -6.68 -1.32 -3.01
N GLY A 231 -7.43 -0.57 -2.19
CA GLY A 231 -8.35 0.48 -2.67
C GLY A 231 -7.68 1.52 -3.57
N LEU A 232 -6.35 1.52 -3.60
CA LEU A 232 -5.52 2.15 -4.60
C LEU A 232 -6.04 1.98 -6.03
N TYR A 233 -6.31 0.76 -6.48
CA TYR A 233 -6.55 0.51 -7.91
C TYR A 233 -7.81 1.21 -8.40
N SER A 234 -8.88 1.14 -7.61
CA SER A 234 -10.12 1.87 -7.87
C SER A 234 -9.92 3.38 -7.73
N ALA A 235 -9.05 3.84 -6.83
CA ALA A 235 -8.71 5.26 -6.70
C ALA A 235 -7.95 5.83 -7.91
N LEU A 236 -7.22 5.02 -8.69
CA LEU A 236 -6.50 5.50 -9.87
C LEU A 236 -7.42 5.95 -11.01
N LEU A 237 -8.67 5.47 -11.02
CA LEU A 237 -9.68 5.76 -12.04
C LEU A 237 -10.66 6.85 -11.64
N ARG A 238 -10.55 7.39 -10.42
CA ARG A 238 -11.40 8.49 -9.98
C ARG A 238 -10.75 9.84 -10.26
N PRO A 239 -11.56 10.91 -10.40
CA PRO A 239 -11.06 12.28 -10.41
C PRO A 239 -10.10 12.55 -9.25
N VAL A 240 -8.99 13.25 -9.53
CA VAL A 240 -7.97 13.55 -8.50
C VAL A 240 -8.48 14.54 -7.44
N SER A 241 -9.47 15.38 -7.81
CA SER A 241 -10.22 16.25 -6.90
C SER A 241 -11.62 16.57 -7.44
N PRO A 242 -12.52 17.16 -6.64
CA PRO A 242 -13.83 17.65 -7.11
C PRO A 242 -13.76 18.76 -8.18
N THR A 243 -12.58 19.32 -8.42
CA THR A 243 -12.35 20.42 -9.37
C THR A 243 -11.41 20.03 -10.52
N ASP A 244 -10.99 18.76 -10.59
CA ASP A 244 -10.09 18.23 -11.61
C ASP A 244 -10.52 16.81 -11.98
N ASP A 245 -11.26 16.72 -13.08
CA ASP A 245 -11.84 15.48 -13.62
C ASP A 245 -10.80 14.49 -14.16
N ARG A 246 -9.52 14.90 -14.24
CA ARG A 246 -8.45 13.97 -14.61
C ARG A 246 -8.32 12.90 -13.55
N THR A 247 -8.05 11.69 -13.99
CA THR A 247 -7.73 10.54 -13.14
C THR A 247 -6.22 10.33 -13.10
N VAL A 248 -5.71 9.62 -12.08
CA VAL A 248 -4.28 9.25 -12.04
C VAL A 248 -3.88 8.49 -13.31
N MET A 249 -4.72 7.55 -13.77
CA MET A 249 -4.46 6.82 -15.01
C MET A 249 -4.44 7.71 -16.25
N SER A 250 -5.32 8.72 -16.35
CA SER A 250 -5.28 9.67 -17.46
C SER A 250 -3.97 10.48 -17.46
N ILE A 251 -3.52 10.92 -16.28
CA ILE A 251 -2.25 11.67 -16.14
C ILE A 251 -1.05 10.78 -16.48
N ILE A 252 -1.06 9.51 -16.05
CA ILE A 252 -0.03 8.52 -16.41
C ILE A 252 0.09 8.39 -17.93
N LYS A 253 -1.05 8.24 -18.63
CA LYS A 253 -1.11 8.12 -20.10
C LYS A 253 -0.65 9.41 -20.79
N ASP A 254 -1.14 10.57 -20.36
CA ASP A 254 -0.79 11.87 -20.93
C ASP A 254 0.71 12.18 -20.80
N ARG A 255 1.31 11.81 -19.66
CA ARG A 255 2.75 11.98 -19.40
C ARG A 255 3.62 10.88 -19.99
N LYS A 256 3.04 9.88 -20.66
CA LYS A 256 3.74 8.72 -21.24
C LYS A 256 4.60 7.97 -20.20
N ILE A 257 4.13 7.93 -18.96
CA ILE A 257 4.74 7.12 -17.91
C ILE A 257 4.52 5.65 -18.28
N LYS A 258 5.57 4.84 -18.12
CA LYS A 258 5.58 3.40 -18.41
C LYS A 258 5.74 2.55 -17.16
N TYR A 259 6.47 3.08 -16.17
CA TYR A 259 6.87 2.33 -14.98
C TYR A 259 6.48 3.08 -13.72
N ILE A 260 5.86 2.38 -12.78
CA ILE A 260 5.37 2.94 -11.54
C ILE A 260 6.01 2.19 -10.37
N HIS A 261 6.63 2.92 -9.45
CA HIS A 261 7.10 2.38 -8.18
C HIS A 261 6.08 2.71 -7.07
N GLY A 262 5.35 1.70 -6.61
CA GLY A 262 4.39 1.80 -5.52
C GLY A 262 5.01 1.47 -4.16
N TYR A 263 4.84 2.31 -3.15
CA TYR A 263 5.41 2.07 -1.82
C TYR A 263 4.58 2.66 -0.66
N GLY A 264 4.76 2.10 0.53
CA GLY A 264 4.15 2.59 1.77
C GLY A 264 4.91 3.77 2.39
N VAL A 265 4.19 4.74 2.95
CA VAL A 265 4.79 5.97 3.53
C VAL A 265 5.72 5.74 4.72
N ASP A 266 5.60 4.62 5.42
CA ASP A 266 6.17 4.44 6.76
C ASP A 266 7.57 3.85 6.81
N ASN A 267 8.17 3.49 5.69
CA ASN A 267 9.55 3.04 5.64
C ASN A 267 10.52 4.22 5.54
N CYS A 268 11.26 4.54 6.60
CA CYS A 268 12.22 5.66 6.58
C CYS A 268 13.41 5.41 5.63
N LEU A 269 13.72 4.15 5.33
CA LEU A 269 14.82 3.74 4.45
C LEU A 269 14.41 3.56 2.98
N VAL A 270 13.15 3.81 2.64
CA VAL A 270 12.64 3.53 1.29
C VAL A 270 13.47 4.21 0.18
N ARG A 271 13.96 3.42 -0.78
CA ARG A 271 14.58 3.93 -2.00
C ARG A 271 13.50 4.34 -3.01
N VAL A 272 12.97 5.55 -2.82
CA VAL A 272 11.93 6.12 -3.70
C VAL A 272 12.43 6.15 -5.15
N ALA A 273 11.65 5.61 -6.09
CA ALA A 273 12.00 5.45 -7.49
C ALA A 273 13.35 4.72 -7.72
N ASP A 274 13.64 3.67 -6.93
CA ASP A 274 14.90 2.93 -7.05
C ASP A 274 15.18 2.49 -8.49
N PRO A 275 16.19 3.07 -9.16
CA PRO A 275 16.49 2.72 -10.54
C PRO A 275 17.01 1.28 -10.67
N THR A 276 17.54 0.69 -9.60
CA THR A 276 17.93 -0.73 -9.60
C THR A 276 16.69 -1.61 -9.74
N PHE A 277 15.68 -1.39 -8.90
CA PHE A 277 14.43 -2.14 -8.94
C PHE A 277 13.63 -1.90 -10.22
N ILE A 278 13.54 -0.65 -10.67
CA ILE A 278 12.89 -0.31 -11.94
C ILE A 278 13.61 -1.00 -13.11
N GLY A 279 14.94 -0.87 -13.17
CA GLY A 279 15.72 -1.49 -14.24
C GLY A 279 15.73 -3.01 -14.21
N PHE A 280 15.57 -3.62 -13.03
CA PHE A 280 15.33 -5.05 -12.88
C PHE A 280 13.98 -5.46 -13.49
N GLY A 281 12.90 -4.76 -13.15
CA GLY A 281 11.58 -5.02 -13.76
C GLY A 281 11.58 -4.88 -15.28
N ILE A 282 12.26 -3.85 -15.81
CA ILE A 282 12.44 -3.64 -17.26
C ILE A 282 13.23 -4.79 -17.90
N ASP A 283 14.34 -5.19 -17.28
CA ASP A 283 15.22 -6.25 -17.78
C ASP A 283 14.53 -7.61 -17.81
N GLN A 284 13.70 -7.90 -16.80
CA GLN A 284 12.89 -9.12 -16.73
C GLN A 284 11.64 -9.08 -17.62
N GLN A 285 11.31 -7.92 -18.20
CA GLN A 285 10.12 -7.71 -19.03
C GLN A 285 8.81 -8.14 -18.33
N VAL A 286 8.75 -7.94 -17.00
CA VAL A 286 7.56 -8.26 -16.21
C VAL A 286 6.60 -7.09 -16.13
N GLU A 287 5.34 -7.42 -15.91
CA GLU A 287 4.26 -6.44 -15.74
C GLU A 287 4.14 -5.94 -14.29
N CYS A 288 4.58 -6.78 -13.34
CA CYS A 288 4.55 -6.54 -11.90
C CYS A 288 5.80 -7.13 -11.22
N GLY A 289 6.29 -6.48 -10.18
CA GLY A 289 7.38 -6.99 -9.35
C GLY A 289 7.27 -6.55 -7.90
N ALA A 290 7.97 -7.27 -7.01
CA ALA A 290 8.00 -6.99 -5.58
C ALA A 290 9.43 -6.89 -5.08
N LYS A 291 9.68 -5.95 -4.18
CA LYS A 291 10.93 -5.89 -3.41
C LYS A 291 10.69 -6.53 -2.05
N VAL A 292 11.64 -7.35 -1.62
CA VAL A 292 11.56 -8.12 -0.38
C VAL A 292 12.86 -8.02 0.40
N VAL A 293 12.80 -8.31 1.70
CA VAL A 293 13.99 -8.52 2.53
C VAL A 293 14.02 -9.97 3.02
N PRO A 294 15.19 -10.52 3.36
CA PRO A 294 15.25 -11.83 3.98
C PRO A 294 14.49 -11.84 5.33
N LYS A 295 13.56 -12.77 5.48
CA LYS A 295 13.04 -13.25 6.76
C LYS A 295 14.08 -14.24 7.31
N THR A 296 14.59 -13.97 8.50
CA THR A 296 15.63 -14.81 9.13
C THR A 296 15.06 -15.72 10.22
N GLU A 297 14.00 -15.28 10.88
CA GLU A 297 13.35 -16.01 11.98
C GLU A 297 11.97 -16.52 11.56
N PRO A 298 11.63 -17.80 11.80
CA PRO A 298 10.30 -18.34 11.51
C PRO A 298 9.15 -17.53 12.11
N THR A 299 9.38 -16.97 13.31
CA THR A 299 8.41 -16.23 14.11
C THR A 299 8.30 -14.75 13.77
N GLU A 300 9.05 -14.23 12.79
CA GLU A 300 8.88 -12.86 12.34
C GLU A 300 7.47 -12.65 11.74
N SER A 301 6.70 -11.74 12.34
CA SER A 301 5.32 -11.40 11.95
C SER A 301 5.27 -10.55 10.68
N VAL A 302 5.63 -11.15 9.57
CA VAL A 302 5.64 -10.52 8.24
C VAL A 302 5.05 -11.47 7.21
N GLY A 303 4.24 -10.92 6.30
CA GLY A 303 3.79 -11.65 5.12
C GLY A 303 4.95 -11.98 4.19
N VAL A 304 4.92 -13.18 3.61
CA VAL A 304 5.98 -13.67 2.71
C VAL A 304 5.43 -13.80 1.30
N VAL A 305 6.19 -13.33 0.31
CA VAL A 305 5.86 -13.55 -1.10
C VAL A 305 6.13 -15.03 -1.41
N ALA A 306 5.11 -15.74 -1.89
CA ALA A 306 5.13 -17.18 -2.13
C ALA A 306 4.12 -17.55 -3.23
N ARG A 307 3.96 -18.84 -3.53
CA ARG A 307 2.83 -19.33 -4.34
C ARG A 307 1.78 -19.99 -3.46
N LYS A 308 0.51 -19.75 -3.80
CA LYS A 308 -0.69 -20.40 -3.23
C LYS A 308 -1.56 -20.83 -4.41
N GLY A 309 -1.84 -22.11 -4.59
CA GLY A 309 -2.64 -22.58 -5.74
C GLY A 309 -1.93 -22.41 -7.07
N GLY A 310 -0.60 -22.52 -7.07
CA GLY A 310 0.24 -22.23 -8.23
C GLY A 310 0.27 -20.75 -8.66
N ARG A 311 -0.36 -19.83 -7.91
CA ARG A 311 -0.38 -18.38 -8.21
C ARG A 311 0.48 -17.61 -7.22
N PHE A 312 1.13 -16.55 -7.68
CA PHE A 312 1.90 -15.66 -6.82
C PHE A 312 0.98 -14.91 -5.85
N GLY A 313 1.44 -14.70 -4.61
CA GLY A 313 0.72 -13.93 -3.61
C GLY A 313 1.60 -13.59 -2.43
N VAL A 314 1.03 -12.89 -1.46
CA VAL A 314 1.62 -12.72 -0.14
C VAL A 314 0.83 -13.59 0.82
N VAL A 315 1.54 -14.49 1.50
CA VAL A 315 0.96 -15.33 2.55
C VAL A 315 1.24 -14.65 3.88
N GLU A 316 0.20 -14.17 4.54
CA GLU A 316 0.33 -13.55 5.85
C GLU A 316 0.82 -14.56 6.89
N TYR A 317 1.54 -14.07 7.90
CA TYR A 317 2.15 -14.93 8.92
C TYR A 317 1.12 -15.75 9.71
N THR A 318 -0.13 -15.30 9.77
CA THR A 318 -1.27 -16.01 10.39
C THR A 318 -1.83 -17.12 9.51
N GLU A 319 -1.53 -17.12 8.20
CA GLU A 319 -2.00 -18.13 7.24
C GLU A 319 -0.95 -19.21 6.99
N LEU A 320 0.34 -18.92 7.20
CA LEU A 320 1.42 -19.86 6.92
C LEU A 320 1.55 -20.90 8.05
N PRO A 321 1.39 -22.21 7.77
CA PRO A 321 1.55 -23.25 8.79
C PRO A 321 2.96 -23.26 9.40
N GLN A 322 3.08 -23.60 10.69
CA GLN A 322 4.37 -23.61 11.39
C GLN A 322 5.43 -24.48 10.69
N ALA A 323 5.05 -25.67 10.20
CA ALA A 323 5.97 -26.55 9.49
C ALA A 323 6.57 -25.88 8.22
N LYS A 324 5.79 -25.04 7.53
CA LYS A 324 6.24 -24.27 6.36
C LYS A 324 7.06 -23.05 6.78
N SER A 325 6.68 -22.36 7.87
CA SER A 325 7.43 -21.20 8.36
C SER A 325 8.82 -21.56 8.88
N GLU A 326 9.00 -22.79 9.40
CA GLU A 326 10.28 -23.35 9.86
C GLU A 326 11.05 -24.09 8.76
N GLN A 327 10.43 -24.34 7.60
CA GLN A 327 11.03 -25.06 6.49
C GLN A 327 12.30 -24.36 6.00
N ARG A 328 13.37 -25.12 5.78
CA ARG A 328 14.65 -24.64 5.28
C ARG A 328 15.01 -25.23 3.91
N ASP A 329 15.71 -24.46 3.11
CA ASP A 329 16.29 -24.87 1.84
C ASP A 329 17.64 -25.61 2.05
N PRO A 330 18.25 -26.17 1.00
CA PRO A 330 19.54 -26.88 1.11
C PRO A 330 20.70 -26.03 1.67
N ASP A 331 20.62 -24.70 1.58
CA ASP A 331 21.61 -23.77 2.14
C ASP A 331 21.34 -23.46 3.62
N GLY A 332 20.30 -24.06 4.22
CA GLY A 332 19.91 -23.85 5.61
C GLY A 332 19.14 -22.56 5.87
N LYS A 333 18.77 -21.80 4.83
CA LYS A 333 17.94 -20.59 4.94
C LYS A 333 16.47 -20.97 4.94
N LEU A 334 15.60 -20.10 5.46
CA LEU A 334 14.15 -20.36 5.38
C LEU A 334 13.71 -20.45 3.91
N SER A 335 12.90 -21.45 3.56
CA SER A 335 12.33 -21.58 2.21
C SER A 335 11.33 -20.44 1.92
N TYR A 336 10.57 -20.03 2.93
CA TYR A 336 9.63 -18.91 2.86
C TYR A 336 10.25 -17.65 3.47
N ARG A 337 11.26 -17.10 2.77
CA ARG A 337 12.07 -15.97 3.29
C ARG A 337 11.82 -14.61 2.63
N ALA A 338 11.00 -14.54 1.59
CA ALA A 338 10.79 -13.31 0.83
C ALA A 338 9.82 -12.38 1.57
N ALA A 339 10.27 -11.74 2.65
CA ALA A 339 9.42 -10.87 3.46
C ALA A 339 8.97 -9.64 2.66
N ASN A 340 7.66 -9.47 2.54
CA ASN A 340 7.06 -8.36 1.82
C ASN A 340 7.31 -7.03 2.56
N ILE A 341 7.87 -6.05 1.87
CA ILE A 341 8.10 -4.70 2.41
C ILE A 341 7.23 -3.63 1.74
N VAL A 342 6.18 -4.05 1.00
CA VAL A 342 5.20 -3.18 0.33
C VAL A 342 5.90 -2.15 -0.57
N ASN A 343 6.81 -2.65 -1.42
CA ASN A 343 7.53 -1.90 -2.45
C ASN A 343 7.39 -2.66 -3.77
N HIS A 344 6.56 -2.15 -4.67
CA HIS A 344 6.12 -2.85 -5.87
C HIS A 344 6.48 -2.07 -7.13
N PHE A 345 6.76 -2.81 -8.19
CA PHE A 345 6.93 -2.30 -9.55
C PHE A 345 5.68 -2.65 -10.35
N TYR A 346 5.19 -1.71 -11.16
CA TYR A 346 4.11 -1.95 -12.09
C TYR A 346 4.42 -1.30 -13.44
N THR A 347 3.95 -1.95 -14.50
CA THR A 347 3.77 -1.30 -15.80
C THR A 347 2.45 -0.54 -15.84
N THR A 348 2.38 0.49 -16.68
CA THR A 348 1.13 1.24 -16.92
C THR A 348 0.02 0.31 -17.43
N GLU A 349 0.34 -0.61 -18.33
CA GLU A 349 -0.58 -1.59 -18.92
C GLU A 349 -1.12 -2.59 -17.90
N PHE A 350 -0.31 -2.92 -16.88
CA PHE A 350 -0.78 -3.74 -15.76
C PHE A 350 -1.75 -2.95 -14.89
N LEU A 351 -1.41 -1.72 -14.48
CA LEU A 351 -2.31 -0.92 -13.65
C LEU A 351 -3.67 -0.64 -14.33
N ASP A 352 -3.66 -0.35 -15.63
CA ASP A 352 -4.87 -0.06 -16.41
C ASP A 352 -5.85 -1.25 -16.46
N ARG A 353 -5.33 -2.49 -16.46
CA ARG A 353 -6.18 -3.70 -16.54
C ARG A 353 -6.82 -4.09 -15.21
N ILE A 354 -6.28 -3.65 -14.07
CA ILE A 354 -6.69 -4.16 -12.74
C ILE A 354 -8.19 -3.94 -12.49
N HIS A 355 -8.75 -2.82 -12.92
CA HIS A 355 -10.18 -2.56 -12.77
C HIS A 355 -11.06 -3.63 -13.44
N SER A 356 -10.64 -4.14 -14.59
CA SER A 356 -11.38 -5.21 -15.29
C SER A 356 -11.38 -6.55 -14.56
N ILE A 357 -10.47 -6.74 -13.59
CA ILE A 357 -10.31 -7.99 -12.83
C ILE A 357 -10.59 -7.83 -11.32
N GLU A 358 -10.94 -6.63 -10.84
CA GLU A 358 -11.26 -6.39 -9.42
C GLU A 358 -12.37 -7.33 -8.93
N HIS A 359 -13.36 -7.59 -9.79
CA HIS A 359 -14.46 -8.50 -9.50
C HIS A 359 -14.03 -9.97 -9.29
N LEU A 360 -12.76 -10.32 -9.52
CA LEU A 360 -12.17 -11.63 -9.24
C LEU A 360 -11.39 -11.67 -7.92
N MET A 361 -11.19 -10.52 -7.27
CA MET A 361 -10.43 -10.40 -6.02
C MET A 361 -11.35 -10.54 -4.82
N ALA A 362 -10.91 -11.29 -3.81
CA ALA A 362 -11.59 -11.39 -2.54
C ALA A 362 -11.08 -10.30 -1.59
N PHE A 363 -12.00 -9.57 -0.97
CA PHE A 363 -11.67 -8.61 0.08
C PHE A 363 -11.48 -9.37 1.40
N HIS A 364 -10.54 -8.89 2.22
CA HIS A 364 -10.22 -9.43 3.53
C HIS A 364 -11.20 -8.92 4.57
N ILE A 365 -11.68 -9.82 5.43
CA ILE A 365 -12.65 -9.51 6.49
C ILE A 365 -11.91 -9.13 7.77
N ALA A 366 -12.20 -7.95 8.29
CA ALA A 366 -11.78 -7.52 9.61
C ALA A 366 -13.01 -7.27 10.51
N ARG A 367 -13.34 -8.24 11.37
CA ARG A 367 -14.42 -8.10 12.36
C ARG A 367 -14.03 -7.09 13.44
N LYS A 368 -14.87 -6.08 13.67
CA LYS A 368 -14.60 -4.94 14.58
C LYS A 368 -15.82 -4.58 15.41
N LYS A 369 -15.57 -3.84 16.50
CA LYS A 369 -16.58 -3.10 17.25
C LYS A 369 -16.84 -1.80 16.52
N ILE A 370 -17.96 -1.71 15.80
CA ILE A 370 -18.30 -0.59 14.93
C ILE A 370 -19.47 0.16 15.58
N PRO A 371 -19.24 1.37 16.12
CA PRO A 371 -20.32 2.22 16.59
C PRO A 371 -21.41 2.36 15.54
N THR A 372 -22.66 2.16 15.95
CA THR A 372 -23.82 2.10 15.05
C THR A 372 -25.03 2.73 15.71
N VAL A 373 -26.14 2.86 14.98
CA VAL A 373 -27.44 3.23 15.56
C VAL A 373 -28.37 2.03 15.71
N ASP A 374 -29.19 2.07 16.74
CA ASP A 374 -30.35 1.19 16.91
C ASP A 374 -31.43 1.57 15.90
N LEU A 375 -31.84 0.65 15.01
CA LEU A 375 -32.80 0.95 13.95
C LEU A 375 -34.23 1.24 14.46
N GLN A 376 -34.58 0.84 15.69
CA GLN A 376 -35.89 1.10 16.26
C GLN A 376 -35.99 2.48 16.92
N SER A 377 -34.97 2.86 17.69
CA SER A 377 -34.98 4.08 18.51
C SER A 377 -34.13 5.22 17.97
N GLY A 378 -33.25 4.97 16.99
CA GLY A 378 -32.29 5.94 16.46
C GLY A 378 -31.14 6.28 17.42
N LYS A 379 -31.04 5.61 18.57
CA LYS A 379 -29.99 5.88 19.57
C LYS A 379 -28.65 5.28 19.18
N GLN A 380 -27.57 5.98 19.55
CA GLN A 380 -26.20 5.50 19.38
C GLN A 380 -25.91 4.26 20.22
N ILE A 381 -25.22 3.29 19.62
CA ILE A 381 -24.74 2.06 20.24
C ILE A 381 -23.23 2.01 20.12
N ALA A 382 -22.55 1.88 21.25
CA ALA A 382 -21.16 1.49 21.33
C ALA A 382 -21.06 -0.01 21.70
N PRO A 383 -20.78 -0.90 20.75
CA PRO A 383 -20.88 -2.34 20.97
C PRO A 383 -19.73 -2.86 21.85
N SER A 384 -20.06 -3.80 22.75
CA SER A 384 -19.09 -4.42 23.68
C SER A 384 -18.29 -5.57 23.05
N SER A 385 -18.83 -6.22 22.01
CA SER A 385 -18.21 -7.25 21.18
C SER A 385 -18.26 -6.84 19.69
N PRO A 386 -17.48 -7.47 18.79
CA PRO A 386 -17.60 -7.22 17.36
C PRO A 386 -19.04 -7.43 16.87
N ASN A 387 -19.58 -6.44 16.15
CA ASN A 387 -20.95 -6.41 15.63
C ASN A 387 -21.00 -6.26 14.10
N GLY A 388 -19.84 -6.12 13.46
CA GLY A 388 -19.74 -5.98 12.02
C GLY A 388 -18.32 -6.16 11.52
N MET A 389 -18.16 -6.00 10.23
CA MET A 389 -16.93 -6.18 9.49
C MET A 389 -16.55 -4.96 8.68
N LYS A 390 -15.24 -4.79 8.53
CA LYS A 390 -14.63 -3.94 7.51
C LYS A 390 -14.05 -4.84 6.44
N LEU A 391 -14.18 -4.42 5.19
CA LEU A 391 -13.69 -5.13 4.02
C LEU A 391 -12.54 -4.32 3.43
N GLU A 392 -11.38 -4.95 3.29
CA GLU A 392 -10.17 -4.29 2.81
C GLU A 392 -9.54 -5.12 1.68
N LEU A 393 -9.07 -4.45 0.63
CA LEU A 393 -8.21 -5.07 -0.37
C LEU A 393 -6.75 -4.76 -0.02
N PHE A 394 -5.86 -5.70 -0.23
CA PHE A 394 -4.42 -5.46 -0.11
C PHE A 394 -3.77 -5.18 -1.46
N VAL A 395 -2.79 -4.28 -1.48
CA VAL A 395 -2.06 -3.83 -2.68
C VAL A 395 -1.17 -4.92 -3.32
N PHE A 396 -1.17 -6.13 -2.77
CA PHE A 396 -0.49 -7.29 -3.34
C PHE A 396 -1.48 -8.38 -3.79
N ASP A 397 -2.78 -8.20 -3.58
CA ASP A 397 -3.82 -9.15 -4.04
C ASP A 397 -3.95 -9.19 -5.58
N VAL A 398 -3.18 -8.36 -6.28
CA VAL A 398 -3.04 -8.37 -7.73
C VAL A 398 -1.98 -9.34 -8.25
N PHE A 399 -1.10 -9.84 -7.38
CA PHE A 399 -0.03 -10.78 -7.78
C PHE A 399 -0.55 -12.08 -8.42
N PRO A 400 -1.71 -12.65 -8.02
CA PRO A 400 -2.26 -13.82 -8.69
C PRO A 400 -2.63 -13.60 -10.17
N PHE A 401 -2.70 -12.34 -10.61
CA PHE A 401 -3.17 -11.94 -11.95
C PHE A 401 -2.03 -11.49 -12.88
N THR A 402 -0.78 -11.49 -12.41
CA THR A 402 0.37 -11.38 -13.31
C THR A 402 0.78 -12.76 -13.82
N LYS A 403 1.27 -12.83 -15.06
CA LYS A 403 1.83 -14.06 -15.63
C LYS A 403 3.14 -14.44 -14.95
N GLU A 404 3.97 -13.44 -14.66
CA GLU A 404 5.26 -13.57 -14.02
C GLU A 404 5.42 -12.46 -12.98
N LEU A 405 6.00 -12.80 -11.84
CA LEU A 405 6.36 -11.85 -10.80
C LEU A 405 7.87 -11.82 -10.66
N ALA A 406 8.49 -10.65 -10.84
CA ALA A 406 9.91 -10.48 -10.54
C ALA A 406 10.08 -10.04 -9.08
N VAL A 407 10.87 -10.79 -8.32
CA VAL A 407 11.11 -10.53 -6.89
C VAL A 407 12.56 -10.13 -6.68
N LEU A 408 12.79 -8.92 -6.17
CA LEU A 408 14.12 -8.41 -5.87
C LEU A 408 14.36 -8.41 -4.36
N GLU A 409 15.23 -9.31 -3.90
CA GLU A 409 15.75 -9.33 -2.54
C GLU A 409 16.77 -8.20 -2.34
N VAL A 410 16.54 -7.39 -1.30
CA VAL A 410 17.41 -6.28 -0.88
C VAL A 410 17.87 -6.42 0.56
N GLU A 411 18.89 -5.66 0.90
CA GLU A 411 19.44 -5.61 2.25
C GLU A 411 18.52 -4.80 3.17
N ARG A 412 18.00 -5.42 4.24
CA ARG A 412 17.08 -4.79 5.19
C ARG A 412 17.67 -3.52 5.79
N THR A 413 18.93 -3.59 6.20
CA THR A 413 19.64 -2.46 6.81
C THR A 413 19.86 -1.29 5.84
N GLU A 414 19.66 -1.50 4.54
CA GLU A 414 19.78 -0.49 3.50
C GLU A 414 18.43 0.05 3.00
N GLU A 415 17.36 -0.73 3.11
CA GLU A 415 16.12 -0.41 2.39
C GLU A 415 14.82 -0.59 3.20
N PHE A 416 14.85 -1.10 4.43
CA PHE A 416 13.63 -1.32 5.21
C PHE A 416 13.79 -1.08 6.71
N SER A 417 13.15 -0.01 7.19
CA SER A 417 12.91 0.24 8.61
C SER A 417 11.56 0.95 8.77
N PRO A 418 10.48 0.22 9.12
CA PRO A 418 9.13 0.77 9.14
C PRO A 418 8.78 1.49 10.45
N LEU A 419 7.88 2.47 10.35
CA LEU A 419 7.29 3.22 11.47
C LEU A 419 5.82 2.81 11.66
N LYS A 420 5.57 1.82 12.52
CA LYS A 420 4.24 1.23 12.77
C LYS A 420 3.72 1.51 14.18
N ASN A 421 4.61 1.53 15.16
CA ASN A 421 4.30 1.42 16.57
C ASN A 421 4.60 2.72 17.34
N GLY A 422 3.85 2.94 18.42
CA GLY A 422 4.01 4.10 19.29
C GLY A 422 5.26 4.04 20.19
N PRO A 423 5.53 5.14 20.92
CA PRO A 423 6.63 5.21 21.88
C PRO A 423 6.60 4.08 22.92
N GLY A 424 7.77 3.58 23.32
CA GLY A 424 7.91 2.54 24.35
C GLY A 424 7.77 1.10 23.85
N THR A 425 7.45 0.88 22.57
CA THR A 425 7.47 -0.45 21.95
C THR A 425 8.90 -0.90 21.63
N SER A 426 9.12 -2.21 21.42
CA SER A 426 10.44 -2.77 21.16
C SER A 426 10.89 -2.70 19.68
N SER A 427 9.95 -2.59 18.74
CA SER A 427 10.24 -2.58 17.29
C SER A 427 9.38 -1.57 16.52
N ASP A 428 9.81 -1.27 15.29
CA ASP A 428 9.07 -0.51 14.27
C ASP A 428 8.49 0.81 14.78
N ASN A 429 9.27 1.57 15.54
CA ASN A 429 8.90 2.85 16.11
C ASN A 429 9.89 3.95 15.71
N ALA A 430 9.69 5.16 16.23
CA ALA A 430 10.54 6.31 15.90
C ALA A 430 12.01 6.08 16.30
N VAL A 431 12.26 5.44 17.44
CA VAL A 431 13.62 5.19 17.95
C VAL A 431 14.35 4.20 17.06
N THR A 432 13.72 3.08 16.68
CA THR A 432 14.33 2.11 15.76
C THR A 432 14.54 2.70 14.38
N SER A 433 13.55 3.44 13.86
CA SER A 433 13.64 4.10 12.55
C SER A 433 14.78 5.12 12.47
N ARG A 434 14.96 5.92 13.52
CA ARG A 434 16.06 6.88 13.65
C ARG A 434 17.40 6.17 13.72
N ARG A 435 17.52 5.17 14.61
CA ARG A 435 18.75 4.37 14.77
C ARG A 435 19.18 3.75 13.45
N ASP A 436 18.26 3.13 12.73
CA ASP A 436 18.57 2.38 11.51
C ASP A 436 19.01 3.30 10.37
N LEU A 437 18.38 4.47 10.23
CA LEU A 437 18.78 5.49 9.26
C LEU A 437 20.16 6.08 9.55
N LEU A 438 20.44 6.45 10.80
CA LEU A 438 21.76 6.98 11.17
C LEU A 438 22.86 5.91 11.07
N ALA A 439 22.55 4.65 11.43
CA ALA A 439 23.48 3.53 11.29
C ALA A 439 23.81 3.24 9.82
N GLN A 440 22.81 3.32 8.93
CA GLN A 440 23.03 3.24 7.49
C GLN A 440 23.99 4.32 6.99
N GLN A 441 23.74 5.57 7.36
CA GLN A 441 24.54 6.69 6.88
C GLN A 441 25.95 6.68 7.44
N LYS A 442 26.12 6.20 8.68
CA LYS A 442 27.44 5.88 9.24
C LYS A 442 28.20 4.88 8.37
N ARG A 443 27.58 3.74 8.02
CA ARG A 443 28.20 2.75 7.12
C ARG A 443 28.58 3.34 5.78
N TRP A 444 27.79 4.29 5.24
CA TRP A 444 28.13 4.96 3.99
C TRP A 444 29.39 5.82 4.10
N VAL A 445 29.56 6.55 5.21
CA VAL A 445 30.78 7.34 5.46
C VAL A 445 32.00 6.44 5.65
N GLU A 446 31.86 5.37 6.41
CA GLU A 446 32.95 4.41 6.65
C GLU A 446 33.36 3.68 5.38
N ALA A 447 32.40 3.35 4.49
CA ALA A 447 32.66 2.70 3.20
C ALA A 447 33.53 3.54 2.26
N VAL A 448 33.60 4.87 2.45
CA VAL A 448 34.50 5.76 1.68
C VAL A 448 35.76 6.13 2.46
N GLY A 449 36.04 5.49 3.59
CA GLY A 449 37.21 5.73 4.44
C GLY A 449 37.08 6.90 5.41
N GLY A 450 35.87 7.43 5.62
CA GLY A 450 35.62 8.41 6.68
C GLY A 450 35.53 7.75 8.06
N VAL A 451 35.77 8.54 9.12
CA VAL A 451 35.66 8.08 10.52
C VAL A 451 34.53 8.84 11.20
N VAL A 452 33.58 8.11 11.80
CA VAL A 452 32.38 8.68 12.43
C VAL A 452 32.40 8.39 13.93
N ASN A 453 32.70 9.42 14.72
CA ASN A 453 32.73 9.37 16.20
C ASN A 453 31.47 9.94 16.86
N ALA A 454 30.48 10.33 16.07
CA ALA A 454 29.22 10.94 16.51
C ALA A 454 28.05 10.48 15.63
N GLU A 455 26.85 10.98 15.86
CA GLU A 455 25.74 10.77 14.93
C GLU A 455 26.02 11.48 13.60
N VAL A 456 25.70 10.81 12.49
CA VAL A 456 25.83 11.38 11.15
C VAL A 456 24.51 11.26 10.42
N GLU A 457 24.04 12.40 9.89
CA GLU A 457 22.92 12.45 8.97
C GLU A 457 23.40 12.91 7.59
N ILE A 458 23.16 12.10 6.54
CA ILE A 458 23.43 12.48 5.15
C ILE A 458 22.11 12.87 4.48
N SER A 459 21.98 14.13 4.07
CA SER A 459 20.83 14.58 3.28
C SER A 459 20.71 13.77 1.98
N PRO A 460 19.51 13.27 1.60
CA PRO A 460 19.29 12.62 0.31
C PRO A 460 19.72 13.47 -0.90
N LEU A 461 19.70 14.81 -0.77
CA LEU A 461 20.20 15.72 -1.82
C LEU A 461 21.71 15.59 -2.08
N ILE A 462 22.47 15.11 -1.10
CA ILE A 462 23.91 14.83 -1.22
C ILE A 462 24.12 13.42 -1.77
N SER A 463 23.45 12.42 -1.21
CA SER A 463 23.59 11.03 -1.62
C SER A 463 22.26 10.28 -1.56
N TYR A 464 21.90 9.64 -2.67
CA TYR A 464 20.72 8.77 -2.73
C TYR A 464 21.00 7.38 -2.18
N ALA A 465 22.20 6.84 -2.43
CA ALA A 465 22.69 5.56 -1.93
C ALA A 465 24.23 5.61 -1.81
N VAL A 466 24.82 4.69 -1.04
CA VAL A 466 26.29 4.63 -0.80
C VAL A 466 27.16 4.80 -2.06
N LYS A 467 26.73 4.26 -3.21
CA LYS A 467 27.44 4.36 -4.49
C LYS A 467 27.58 5.79 -5.01
N ASP A 468 26.61 6.66 -4.72
CA ASP A 468 26.67 8.07 -5.12
C ASP A 468 27.55 8.88 -4.15
N TYR A 469 27.67 8.44 -2.90
CA TYR A 469 28.58 9.02 -1.92
C TYR A 469 30.05 8.73 -2.27
N LEU A 470 30.36 7.52 -2.74
CA LEU A 470 31.69 7.14 -3.24
C LEU A 470 32.22 8.09 -4.35
N LYS A 471 31.33 8.62 -5.19
CA LYS A 471 31.70 9.55 -6.27
C LYS A 471 32.05 10.96 -5.79
N LEU A 472 31.61 11.39 -4.60
CA LEU A 472 31.92 12.73 -4.08
C LEU A 472 33.37 12.88 -3.60
N ARG A 473 34.12 11.76 -3.48
CA ARG A 473 35.53 11.74 -3.08
C ARG A 473 36.50 11.75 -4.28
N GLN A 474 35.99 11.47 -5.49
CA GLN A 474 36.73 11.57 -6.76
C GLN A 474 36.52 12.95 -7.36
#